data_AF-A0A1B6IBI3-F1
#
_entry.id   AF-A0A1B6IBI3-F1
#
_cell.length_a   1.000
_cell.length_b   1.000
_cell.length_c   1.000
_cell.angle_alpha   90.00
_cell.angle_beta   90.00
_cell.angle_gamma   90.00
#
_symmetry.space_group_name_H-M   'P 1'
#
loop_
_entity.id
_entity.type
_entity.pdbx_description
1 polymer ?
#
loop_
_entity_poly.entity_id
_entity_poly.type
_entity_poly.pdbx_seq_one_letter_code
_entity_poly.pdbx_strand_id
1 'polypeptide(L)'
;QKCRNPCPGTCGVGARCEVVNHNPICSCPPRFTGDPFVRCQQLPEIQATPVPQNPCLPSPCGPFSQCRVSGDSPSCSCLPDYIGTPPNCRPECVSNSECSSHFACINQKCRD
;
A
#
# COMPACT_ATOMS: atom_id res chain seq x y z
N GLN A 1 42.06 28.06 38.21
CA GLN A 1 40.95 28.45 37.31
C GLN A 1 39.97 27.28 37.24
N LYS A 2 38.66 27.51 37.41
CA LYS A 2 37.66 26.43 37.36
C LYS A 2 36.97 26.47 35.99
N CYS A 3 37.06 25.39 35.22
CA CYS A 3 36.30 25.26 33.98
C CYS A 3 34.80 25.24 34.30
N ARG A 4 34.02 26.01 33.54
CA ARG A 4 32.56 26.01 33.60
C ARG A 4 32.04 25.47 32.28
N ASN A 5 31.02 24.62 32.36
CA ASN A 5 30.34 24.12 31.17
C ASN A 5 29.77 25.31 30.37
N PRO A 6 30.10 25.50 29.08
CA PRO A 6 29.62 26.60 28.27
C PRO A 6 28.18 26.42 27.77
N CYS A 7 27.57 25.24 27.89
CA CYS A 7 26.21 24.97 27.39
C CYS A 7 25.05 25.73 28.05
N PRO A 8 25.02 25.98 29.38
CA PRO A 8 23.87 26.60 30.02
C PRO A 8 23.58 28.00 29.47
N GLY A 9 22.46 28.13 28.75
CA GLY A 9 21.99 29.41 28.19
C GLY A 9 22.48 29.73 26.77
N THR A 10 23.23 28.84 26.10
CA THR A 10 23.75 29.09 24.75
C THR A 10 22.85 28.54 23.63
N CYS A 11 22.23 27.39 23.83
CA CYS A 11 21.38 26.77 22.81
C CYS A 11 19.90 27.12 23.02
N GLY A 12 19.17 27.12 21.91
CA GLY A 12 17.73 27.37 21.87
C GLY A 12 16.89 26.23 22.45
N VAL A 13 15.58 26.45 22.52
CA VAL A 13 14.65 25.48 23.12
C VAL A 13 14.59 24.20 22.27
N GLY A 14 14.76 23.05 22.93
CA GLY A 14 14.73 21.73 22.26
C GLY A 14 15.98 21.39 21.46
N ALA A 15 17.03 22.22 21.52
CA ALA A 15 18.32 21.95 20.89
C ALA A 15 19.24 21.13 21.83
N ARG A 16 20.09 20.30 21.21
CA ARG A 16 21.14 19.54 21.89
C ARG A 16 22.43 20.36 21.91
N CYS A 17 23.04 20.50 23.09
CA CYS A 17 24.34 21.15 23.25
C CYS A 17 25.45 20.11 23.42
N GLU A 18 26.50 20.20 22.61
CA GLU A 18 27.74 19.42 22.74
C GLU A 18 28.93 20.36 22.89
N VAL A 19 29.83 20.06 23.82
CA VAL A 19 31.05 20.85 24.02
C VAL A 19 32.20 20.21 23.25
N VAL A 20 32.70 20.90 22.23
CA VAL A 20 33.84 20.45 21.43
C VAL A 20 34.93 21.51 21.52
N ASN A 21 36.13 21.14 21.98
CA ASN A 21 37.26 22.05 22.17
C ASN A 21 36.92 23.31 22.99
N HIS A 22 36.20 23.16 24.10
CA HIS A 22 35.69 24.24 24.96
C HIS A 22 34.65 25.17 24.33
N ASN A 23 34.16 24.86 23.12
CA ASN A 23 33.11 25.61 22.45
C ASN A 23 31.78 24.85 22.46
N PRO A 24 30.66 25.50 22.82
CA PRO A 24 29.34 24.90 22.74
C PRO A 24 28.87 24.84 21.28
N ILE A 25 28.43 23.66 20.84
CA ILE A 25 27.82 23.41 19.54
C ILE A 25 26.36 23.05 19.75
N CYS A 26 25.46 23.82 19.13
CA CYS A 26 24.01 23.60 19.20
C CYS A 26 23.54 22.89 17.93
N SER A 27 22.76 21.81 18.09
CA SER A 27 22.18 21.06 16.98
C SER A 27 20.75 20.62 17.29
N CYS A 28 19.87 20.57 16.29
CA CYS A 28 18.55 19.96 16.50
C CYS A 28 18.69 18.43 16.56
N PRO A 29 18.04 17.77 17.54
CA PRO A 29 18.07 16.32 17.65
C PRO A 29 17.36 15.63 16.46
N PRO A 30 17.57 14.32 16.25
CA PRO A 30 16.87 13.58 15.22
C PRO A 30 15.35 13.77 15.32
N ARG A 31 14.67 13.89 14.18
CA ARG A 31 13.22 14.19 14.09
C ARG A 31 12.84 15.62 14.51
N PHE A 32 13.80 16.52 14.71
CA PHE A 32 13.56 17.95 14.89
C PHE A 32 14.28 18.78 13.81
N THR A 33 13.70 19.94 13.49
CA THR A 33 14.18 20.91 12.50
C THR A 33 13.98 22.33 13.03
N GLY A 34 14.58 23.32 12.38
CA GLY A 34 14.57 24.72 12.83
C GLY A 34 15.96 25.22 13.20
N ASP A 35 16.00 26.32 13.95
CA ASP A 35 17.23 26.98 14.35
C ASP A 35 17.68 26.49 15.74
N PRO A 36 18.85 25.84 15.87
CA PRO A 36 19.37 25.34 17.15
C PRO A 36 19.67 26.42 18.21
N PHE A 37 19.79 27.69 17.83
CA PHE A 37 20.03 28.81 18.75
C PHE A 37 18.72 29.48 19.20
N VAL A 38 17.63 29.26 18.46
CA VAL A 38 16.31 29.82 18.79
C VAL A 38 15.38 28.72 19.31
N ARG A 39 15.01 27.78 18.44
CA ARG A 39 14.09 26.68 18.75
C ARG A 39 14.17 25.57 17.70
N CYS A 40 14.30 24.34 18.17
CA CYS A 40 14.06 23.14 17.39
C CYS A 40 12.59 22.69 17.53
N GLN A 41 11.97 22.35 16.42
CA GLN A 41 10.58 21.89 16.32
C GLN A 41 10.54 20.50 15.72
N GLN A 42 9.60 19.68 16.16
CA GLN A 42 9.43 18.32 15.65
C GLN A 42 9.10 18.37 14.14
N LEU A 43 9.75 17.53 13.33
CA LEU A 43 9.42 17.40 11.92
C LEU A 43 7.95 16.97 11.80
N PRO A 44 7.19 17.57 10.88
CA PRO A 44 5.88 17.05 10.53
C PRO A 44 6.03 15.59 10.13
N GLU A 45 5.19 14.72 10.68
CA GLU A 45 5.07 13.37 10.18
C GLU A 45 4.47 13.46 8.78
N ILE A 46 5.28 13.10 7.77
CA ILE A 46 4.76 12.93 6.42
C ILE A 46 3.86 11.71 6.49
N GLN A 47 2.55 11.93 6.68
CA GLN A 47 1.57 10.89 6.50
C GLN A 47 1.69 10.45 5.05
N ALA A 48 2.16 9.22 4.82
CA ALA A 48 2.19 8.65 3.49
C ALA A 48 0.75 8.68 2.97
N THR A 49 0.50 9.46 1.92
CA THR A 49 -0.78 9.40 1.22
C THR A 49 -0.94 7.97 0.72
N PRO A 50 -2.05 7.28 1.03
CA PRO A 50 -2.30 5.96 0.48
C PRO A 50 -2.34 6.11 -1.04
N VAL A 51 -1.40 5.46 -1.72
CA VAL A 51 -1.38 5.39 -3.17
C VAL A 51 -2.63 4.61 -3.58
N PRO A 52 -3.48 5.11 -4.50
CA PRO A 52 -4.64 4.36 -4.95
C PRO A 52 -4.19 3.04 -5.57
N GLN A 53 -4.41 1.94 -4.85
CA GLN A 53 -4.13 0.59 -5.34
C GLN A 53 -5.30 0.13 -6.18
N ASN A 54 -5.01 -0.41 -7.36
CA ASN A 54 -6.04 -1.02 -8.20
C ASN A 54 -6.57 -2.28 -7.51
N PRO A 55 -7.86 -2.33 -7.10
CA PRO A 55 -8.40 -3.46 -6.35
C PRO A 55 -8.50 -4.75 -7.16
N CYS A 56 -8.29 -4.68 -8.49
CA CYS A 56 -8.20 -5.84 -9.37
C CYS A 56 -6.77 -6.40 -9.50
N LEU A 57 -5.77 -5.86 -8.78
CA LEU A 57 -4.38 -6.29 -8.87
C LEU A 57 -3.78 -6.57 -7.47
N PRO A 58 -3.50 -7.85 -7.13
CA PRO A 58 -3.82 -9.07 -7.89
C PRO A 58 -5.34 -9.32 -7.93
N SER A 59 -5.82 -9.99 -8.99
CA SER A 59 -7.27 -10.14 -9.21
C SER A 59 -7.92 -11.04 -8.13
N PRO A 60 -8.94 -10.55 -7.40
CA PRO A 60 -9.67 -11.35 -6.42
C PRO A 60 -10.74 -12.26 -7.05
N CYS A 61 -11.03 -12.09 -8.34
CA CYS A 61 -12.22 -12.68 -8.98
C CYS A 61 -12.08 -14.14 -9.39
N GLY A 62 -10.91 -14.77 -9.21
CA GLY A 62 -10.68 -16.17 -9.61
C GLY A 62 -10.59 -16.39 -11.12
N PRO A 63 -10.36 -17.64 -11.56
CA PRO A 63 -10.23 -17.99 -12.97
C PRO A 63 -11.55 -17.79 -13.74
N PHE A 64 -11.41 -17.60 -15.05
CA PHE A 64 -12.54 -17.39 -15.98
C PHE A 64 -13.51 -16.25 -15.60
N SER A 65 -13.02 -15.32 -14.78
CA SER A 65 -13.76 -14.18 -14.28
C SER A 65 -13.05 -12.89 -14.68
N GLN A 66 -13.82 -11.89 -15.10
CA GLN A 66 -13.36 -10.55 -15.34
C GLN A 66 -13.50 -9.72 -14.07
N CYS A 67 -12.43 -9.02 -13.69
CA CYS A 67 -12.47 -7.98 -12.67
C CYS A 67 -12.70 -6.60 -13.32
N ARG A 68 -13.65 -5.83 -12.80
CA ARG A 68 -13.89 -4.43 -13.17
C ARG A 68 -13.93 -3.59 -11.90
N VAL A 69 -13.29 -2.43 -11.92
CA VAL A 69 -13.33 -1.51 -10.78
C VAL A 69 -14.68 -0.77 -10.79
N SER A 70 -15.44 -0.86 -9.71
CA SER A 70 -16.71 -0.15 -9.53
C SER A 70 -16.59 0.73 -8.28
N GLY A 71 -16.33 2.03 -8.49
CA GLY A 71 -15.93 2.94 -7.42
C GLY A 71 -14.55 2.57 -6.87
N ASP A 72 -14.47 2.33 -5.57
CA ASP A 72 -13.24 1.87 -4.88
C ASP A 72 -13.20 0.35 -4.63
N SER A 73 -14.15 -0.41 -5.18
CA SER A 73 -14.26 -1.86 -4.96
C SER A 73 -14.08 -2.67 -6.25
N PRO A 74 -13.54 -3.90 -6.16
CA PRO A 74 -13.49 -4.82 -7.29
C PRO A 74 -14.88 -5.44 -7.49
N SER A 75 -15.37 -5.40 -8.72
CA SER A 75 -16.58 -6.08 -9.16
C SER A 75 -16.19 -7.25 -10.06
N CYS A 76 -16.70 -8.44 -9.76
CA CYS A 76 -16.36 -9.67 -10.45
C CYS A 76 -17.54 -10.17 -11.28
N SER A 77 -17.29 -10.56 -12.53
CA SER A 77 -18.29 -11.21 -13.39
C SER A 77 -17.64 -12.34 -14.18
N CYS A 78 -18.36 -13.43 -14.47
CA CYS A 78 -17.83 -14.47 -15.35
C CYS A 78 -17.54 -13.90 -16.75
N LEU A 79 -16.52 -14.45 -17.42
CA LEU A 79 -16.28 -14.16 -18.83
C LEU A 79 -17.48 -14.61 -19.68
N PRO A 80 -17.65 -14.05 -20.90
CA PRO A 80 -18.66 -14.54 -21.84
C PRO A 80 -18.54 -16.06 -22.00
N ASP A 81 -19.68 -16.74 -22.03
CA ASP A 81 -19.79 -18.21 -22.16
C ASP A 81 -19.41 -19.04 -20.92
N TYR A 82 -18.98 -18.41 -19.83
CA TYR A 82 -18.80 -19.09 -18.55
C TYR A 82 -20.02 -18.85 -17.65
N ILE A 83 -20.45 -19.92 -16.98
CA ILE A 83 -21.61 -19.94 -16.11
C ILE A 83 -21.19 -20.03 -14.63
N GLY A 84 -22.08 -19.59 -13.74
CA GLY A 84 -21.89 -19.64 -12.30
C GLY A 84 -21.67 -18.25 -11.69
N THR A 85 -21.02 -18.22 -10.53
CA THR A 85 -20.73 -17.00 -9.78
C THR A 85 -19.24 -16.95 -9.47
N PRO A 86 -18.54 -15.84 -9.76
CA PRO A 86 -17.14 -15.67 -9.37
C PRO A 86 -16.94 -15.96 -7.87
N PRO A 87 -15.85 -16.61 -7.46
CA PRO A 87 -14.69 -17.03 -8.26
C PRO A 87 -14.83 -18.38 -8.97
N ASN A 88 -15.99 -19.04 -8.88
CA ASN A 88 -16.22 -20.39 -9.38
C ASN A 88 -16.90 -20.40 -10.77
N CYS A 89 -16.49 -19.50 -11.65
CA CYS A 89 -16.95 -19.51 -13.04
C CYS A 89 -16.42 -20.77 -13.74
N ARG A 90 -17.30 -21.46 -14.46
CA ARG A 90 -16.99 -22.70 -15.17
C ARG A 90 -17.59 -22.68 -16.58
N PRO A 91 -17.02 -23.43 -17.53
CA PRO A 91 -17.64 -23.59 -18.84
C PRO A 91 -18.98 -24.34 -18.74
N GLU A 92 -19.74 -24.34 -19.84
CA GLU A 92 -20.97 -25.11 -19.95
C GLU A 92 -20.72 -26.62 -19.83
N CYS A 93 -19.61 -27.10 -20.43
CA CYS A 93 -19.17 -28.48 -20.32
C CYS A 93 -17.62 -28.57 -20.32
N VAL A 94 -17.10 -29.64 -19.72
CA VAL A 94 -15.69 -30.05 -19.83
C VAL A 94 -15.58 -31.45 -20.47
N SER A 95 -16.64 -32.26 -20.36
CA SER A 95 -16.75 -33.60 -20.92
C SER A 95 -18.08 -33.82 -21.64
N ASN A 96 -18.12 -34.70 -22.64
CA ASN A 96 -19.35 -35.07 -23.36
C ASN A 96 -20.44 -35.61 -22.43
N SER A 97 -20.05 -36.19 -21.29
CA SER A 97 -20.98 -36.70 -20.27
C SER A 97 -21.80 -35.61 -19.57
N GLU A 98 -21.38 -34.35 -19.67
CA GLU A 98 -22.10 -33.19 -19.12
C GLU A 98 -23.14 -32.63 -20.11
N CYS A 99 -23.08 -33.07 -21.37
CA CYS A 99 -24.03 -32.73 -22.41
C CYS A 99 -25.15 -33.77 -22.49
N SER A 100 -26.32 -33.37 -23.01
CA SER A 100 -27.42 -34.32 -23.28
C SER A 100 -27.01 -35.33 -24.36
N SER A 101 -27.67 -36.49 -24.42
CA SER A 101 -27.23 -37.68 -25.19
C SER A 101 -26.92 -37.48 -26.69
N HIS A 102 -27.37 -36.38 -27.30
CA HIS A 102 -27.12 -36.03 -28.70
C HIS A 102 -26.06 -34.95 -28.91
N PHE A 103 -25.51 -34.39 -27.83
CA PHE A 103 -24.53 -33.31 -27.89
C PHE A 103 -23.16 -33.81 -27.41
N ALA A 104 -22.10 -33.32 -28.03
CA ALA A 104 -20.72 -33.45 -27.60
C ALA A 104 -20.21 -32.12 -27.02
N CYS A 105 -19.24 -32.21 -26.11
CA CYS A 105 -18.56 -31.02 -25.59
C CYS A 105 -17.52 -30.55 -26.60
N ILE A 106 -17.84 -29.49 -27.35
CA ILE A 106 -16.98 -28.92 -28.37
C ILE A 106 -16.68 -27.47 -28.00
N ASN A 107 -15.41 -27.14 -27.78
CA ASN A 107 -14.98 -25.81 -27.33
C ASN A 107 -15.71 -25.35 -26.06
N GLN A 108 -15.81 -26.22 -25.04
CA GLN A 108 -16.42 -25.89 -23.74
C GLN A 108 -17.92 -25.57 -23.79
N LYS A 109 -18.59 -25.94 -24.89
CA LYS A 109 -20.04 -25.83 -25.10
C LYS A 109 -20.62 -27.14 -25.62
N CYS A 110 -21.86 -27.42 -25.26
CA CYS A 110 -22.58 -28.57 -25.79
C CYS A 110 -23.07 -28.27 -27.21
N ARG A 111 -22.57 -29.02 -28.19
CA ARG A 111 -22.90 -28.88 -29.63
C ARG A 111 -23.19 -30.25 -30.23
N ASP A 112 -24.08 -30.29 -31.23
CA ASP A 112 -24.50 -31.52 -31.93
C ASP A 112 -23.34 -32.11 -32.73
#